data_AF-A0A6G3PJ40-F1
#
_entry.id   AF-A0A6G3PJ40-F1
#
_cell.length_a   1.000
_cell.length_b   1.000
_cell.length_c   1.000
_cell.angle_alpha   90.00
_cell.angle_beta   90.00
_cell.angle_gamma   90.00
#
_symmetry.space_group_name_H-M   'P 1'
#
loop_
_entity.id
_entity.type
_entity.pdbx_description
1 polymer ?
#
loop_
_entity_poly.entity_id
_entity_poly.type
_entity_poly.pdbx_seq_one_letter_code
_entity_poly.pdbx_strand_id
1 'polypeptide(L)'
;MDAALTAEQHAIRRTLRDLLARSGGPEAIPAAVRTAEGHDPNLWRRLAEELGLPGLALPEEYGGAGCGATESALVCEEAGRALLPTPLLATSGLAAPL
;
A
#
# COMPACT_ATOMS: atom_id res chain seq x y z
N MET A 1 25.63 -4.87 10.06
CA MET A 1 24.31 -4.95 9.41
C MET A 1 24.22 -3.71 8.54
N ASP A 2 24.09 -3.89 7.23
CA ASP A 2 23.90 -2.78 6.30
C ASP A 2 22.40 -2.52 6.18
N ALA A 3 21.98 -1.29 6.48
CA ALA A 3 20.59 -0.86 6.44
C ALA A 3 20.24 -0.11 5.15
N ALA A 4 21.19 0.00 4.21
CA ALA A 4 20.95 0.63 2.93
C ALA A 4 19.97 -0.20 2.08
N LEU A 5 19.07 0.48 1.37
CA LEU A 5 18.19 -0.16 0.40
C LEU A 5 18.99 -0.58 -0.84
N THR A 6 18.56 -1.68 -1.46
CA THR A 6 19.11 -2.09 -2.76
C THR A 6 18.66 -1.13 -3.87
N ALA A 7 19.33 -1.18 -5.02
CA ALA A 7 18.92 -0.40 -6.19
C ALA A 7 17.49 -0.75 -6.65
N GLU A 8 17.10 -2.02 -6.51
CA GLU A 8 15.77 -2.52 -6.80
C GLU A 8 14.72 -1.96 -5.83
N GLN A 9 14.99 -2.00 -4.52
CA GLN A 9 14.13 -1.41 -3.50
C GLN A 9 13.97 0.11 -3.70
N HIS A 10 15.04 0.80 -4.11
CA HIS A 10 14.95 2.20 -4.50
C HIS A 10 14.08 2.42 -5.73
N ALA A 11 14.09 1.51 -6.71
CA ALA A 11 13.21 1.58 -7.88
C ALA A 11 11.75 1.35 -7.48
N ILE A 12 11.46 0.33 -6.68
CA ILE A 12 10.13 0.04 -6.11
C ILE A 12 9.59 1.27 -5.39
N ARG A 13 10.39 1.87 -4.50
CA ARG A 13 10.01 3.07 -3.75
C ARG A 13 9.61 4.24 -4.66
N ARG A 14 10.38 4.50 -5.72
CA ARG A 14 10.07 5.59 -6.68
C ARG A 14 8.77 5.31 -7.42
N THR A 15 8.59 4.10 -7.91
CA THR A 15 7.36 3.69 -8.61
C THR A 15 6.14 3.83 -7.71
N LEU A 16 6.21 3.33 -6.47
CA LEU A 16 5.13 3.48 -5.50
C LEU A 16 4.81 4.94 -5.23
N ARG A 17 5.83 5.78 -5.02
CA ARG A 17 5.63 7.21 -4.81
C ARG A 17 4.84 7.87 -5.95
N ASP A 18 5.25 7.62 -7.19
CA ASP A 18 4.64 8.25 -8.35
C ASP A 18 3.20 7.79 -8.57
N LEU A 19 2.91 6.51 -8.30
CA LEU A 19 1.58 5.94 -8.41
C LEU A 19 0.65 6.44 -7.28
N LEU A 20 1.13 6.44 -6.04
CA LEU A 20 0.32 6.77 -4.88
C LEU A 20 0.11 8.29 -4.71
N ALA A 21 1.01 9.13 -5.23
CA ALA A 21 0.90 10.58 -5.17
C ALA A 21 -0.39 11.13 -5.83
N ARG A 22 -1.00 10.38 -6.75
CA ARG A 22 -2.23 10.79 -7.45
C ARG A 22 -3.51 10.33 -6.75
N SER A 23 -3.37 9.53 -5.71
CA SER A 23 -4.47 8.74 -5.13
C SER A 23 -4.81 9.16 -3.70
N GLY A 24 -4.02 10.04 -3.10
CA GLY A 24 -4.19 10.49 -1.71
C GLY A 24 -4.02 11.98 -1.53
N GLY A 25 -3.77 12.37 -0.28
CA GLY A 25 -3.52 13.74 0.15
C GLY A 25 -4.54 14.23 1.19
N PRO A 26 -4.27 15.38 1.83
CA PRO A 26 -5.14 15.91 2.89
C PRO A 26 -6.60 16.11 2.42
N GLU A 27 -6.78 16.53 1.18
CA GLU A 27 -8.10 16.77 0.58
C GLU A 27 -8.92 15.49 0.34
N ALA A 28 -8.26 14.33 0.26
CA ALA A 28 -8.93 13.04 0.09
C ALA A 28 -9.56 12.54 1.40
N ILE A 29 -9.01 12.93 2.56
CA ILE A 29 -9.44 12.45 3.87
C ILE A 29 -10.91 12.78 4.16
N PRO A 30 -11.41 14.03 4.02
CA PRO A 30 -12.80 14.36 4.30
C PRO A 30 -13.80 13.59 3.44
N ALA A 31 -13.46 13.30 2.19
CA ALA A 31 -14.31 12.51 1.30
C ALA A 31 -14.39 11.05 1.76
N ALA A 32 -13.24 10.46 2.10
CA ALA A 32 -13.14 9.09 2.58
C ALA A 32 -13.91 8.86 3.90
N VAL A 33 -13.73 9.72 4.91
CA VAL A 33 -14.39 9.53 6.23
C VAL A 33 -15.91 9.71 6.19
N ARG A 34 -16.45 10.31 5.13
CA ARG A 34 -17.90 10.44 4.92
C ARG A 34 -18.52 9.22 4.23
N THR A 35 -17.72 8.32 3.68
CA THR A 35 -18.20 7.03 3.17
C THR A 35 -18.62 6.13 4.34
N ALA A 36 -19.50 5.16 4.08
CA ALA A 36 -19.89 4.19 5.11
C ALA A 36 -18.73 3.28 5.51
N GLU A 37 -17.81 3.02 4.57
CA GLU A 37 -16.66 2.14 4.70
C GLU A 37 -15.43 2.84 5.31
N GLY A 38 -15.49 4.16 5.52
CA GLY A 38 -14.38 4.98 6.01
C GLY A 38 -13.21 5.15 5.01
N HIS A 39 -13.39 4.72 3.76
CA HIS A 39 -12.45 4.85 2.66
C HIS A 39 -13.21 4.82 1.33
N ASP A 40 -12.58 5.27 0.23
CA ASP A 40 -13.18 5.12 -1.11
C ASP A 40 -13.01 3.67 -1.61
N PRO A 41 -14.11 2.89 -1.76
CA PRO A 41 -14.03 1.49 -2.17
C PRO A 41 -13.56 1.31 -3.63
N ASN A 42 -13.77 2.31 -4.48
CA ASN A 42 -13.31 2.26 -5.87
C ASN A 42 -11.81 2.50 -5.95
N LEU A 43 -11.29 3.46 -5.16
CA LEU A 43 -9.85 3.64 -5.03
C LEU A 43 -9.19 2.36 -4.50
N TRP A 44 -9.74 1.77 -3.44
CA TRP A 44 -9.18 0.55 -2.86
C TRP A 44 -9.17 -0.61 -3.85
N ARG A 45 -10.25 -0.80 -4.62
CA ARG A 45 -10.31 -1.82 -5.67
C ARG A 45 -9.24 -1.61 -6.74
N ARG A 46 -9.07 -0.37 -7.20
CA ARG A 46 -8.02 -0.03 -8.17
C ARG A 46 -6.63 -0.31 -7.64
N LEU A 47 -6.34 0.06 -6.39
CA LEU A 47 -5.04 -0.24 -5.77
C LEU A 47 -4.83 -1.75 -5.58
N ALA A 48 -5.89 -2.51 -5.32
CA ALA A 48 -5.81 -3.96 -5.29
C ALA A 48 -5.45 -4.56 -6.66
N GLU A 49 -6.08 -4.06 -7.74
CA GLU A 49 -5.86 -4.55 -9.11
C GLU A 49 -4.52 -4.10 -9.70
N GLU A 50 -4.13 -2.84 -9.48
CA GLU A 50 -2.93 -2.25 -10.06
C GLU A 50 -1.64 -2.61 -9.29
N LEU A 51 -1.73 -2.82 -7.97
CA LEU A 51 -0.57 -2.96 -7.10
C LEU A 51 -0.62 -4.19 -6.17
N GLY A 52 -1.70 -4.95 -6.14
CA GLY A 52 -1.82 -6.13 -5.26
C GLY A 52 -1.80 -5.78 -3.77
N LEU A 53 -2.11 -4.53 -3.39
CA LEU A 53 -1.91 -4.04 -2.02
C LEU A 53 -2.54 -4.90 -0.91
N PRO A 54 -3.76 -5.46 -1.03
CA PRO A 54 -4.35 -6.29 0.02
C PRO A 54 -3.55 -7.54 0.35
N GLY A 55 -2.79 -8.08 -0.62
CA GLY A 55 -2.10 -9.36 -0.53
C GLY A 55 -0.58 -9.25 -0.57
N LEU A 56 0.00 -8.10 -0.18
CA LEU A 56 1.43 -7.81 -0.34
C LEU A 56 2.32 -8.94 0.18
N ALA A 57 2.16 -9.33 1.44
CA ALA A 57 2.97 -10.37 2.08
C ALA A 57 2.43 -11.79 1.87
N LEU A 58 1.25 -11.93 1.26
CA LEU A 58 0.67 -13.26 1.04
C LEU A 58 1.44 -14.01 -0.05
N PRO A 59 1.64 -15.33 0.11
CA PRO A 59 2.22 -16.15 -0.95
C PRO A 59 1.42 -16.11 -2.25
N GLU A 60 2.12 -16.24 -3.39
CA GLU A 60 1.53 -16.22 -4.73
C GLU A 60 0.48 -17.35 -4.93
N GLU A 61 0.64 -18.49 -4.26
CA GLU A 61 -0.35 -19.59 -4.31
C GLU A 61 -1.74 -19.20 -3.80
N TYR A 62 -1.82 -18.15 -2.98
CA TYR A 62 -3.07 -17.55 -2.51
C TYR A 62 -3.45 -16.27 -3.28
N GLY A 63 -2.75 -15.97 -4.37
CA GLY A 63 -2.95 -14.75 -5.17
C GLY A 63 -2.31 -13.50 -4.57
N GLY A 64 -1.38 -13.65 -3.62
CA GLY A 64 -0.61 -12.53 -3.06
C GLY A 64 0.62 -12.15 -3.89
N ALA A 65 1.32 -11.11 -3.45
CA ALA A 65 2.51 -10.59 -4.13
C ALA A 65 3.84 -11.16 -3.59
N GLY A 66 3.81 -11.99 -2.53
CA GLY A 66 5.00 -12.64 -1.97
C GLY A 66 6.08 -11.69 -1.47
N CYS A 67 5.74 -10.43 -1.19
CA CYS A 67 6.70 -9.40 -0.79
C CYS A 67 7.25 -9.66 0.61
N GLY A 68 8.55 -9.43 0.80
CA GLY A 68 9.19 -9.49 2.11
C GLY A 68 8.84 -8.30 2.99
N ALA A 69 9.38 -8.33 4.22
CA ALA A 69 9.17 -7.26 5.21
C ALA A 69 9.66 -5.89 4.71
N THR A 70 10.77 -5.83 3.98
CA THR A 70 11.34 -4.57 3.48
C THR A 70 10.44 -3.94 2.41
N GLU A 71 10.01 -4.72 1.42
CA GLU A 71 9.12 -4.26 0.36
C GLU A 71 7.77 -3.84 0.94
N SER A 72 7.23 -4.61 1.89
CA SER A 72 6.00 -4.27 2.63
C SER A 72 6.15 -2.95 3.39
N ALA A 73 7.30 -2.72 4.05
CA ALA A 73 7.59 -1.47 4.74
C ALA A 73 7.66 -0.28 3.76
N LEU A 74 8.29 -0.45 2.59
CA LEU A 74 8.35 0.61 1.57
C LEU A 74 6.96 1.00 1.06
N VAL A 75 6.06 0.03 0.88
CA VAL A 75 4.66 0.29 0.51
C VAL A 75 3.96 1.09 1.60
N CYS A 76 4.08 0.68 2.86
CA CYS A 76 3.51 1.41 4.00
C CYS A 76 4.07 2.84 4.11
N GLU A 77 5.38 3.03 3.92
CA GLU A 77 6.01 4.36 3.96
C GLU A 77 5.45 5.29 2.88
N GLU A 78 5.36 4.83 1.63
CA GLU A 78 4.90 5.68 0.53
C GLU A 78 3.37 5.87 0.58
N ALA A 79 2.60 4.88 1.05
CA ALA A 79 1.18 5.04 1.34
C ALA A 79 0.91 6.08 2.43
N GLY A 80 1.70 6.04 3.52
CA GLY A 80 1.65 7.03 4.60
C GLY A 80 2.05 8.43 4.12
N ARG A 81 3.10 8.52 3.30
CA ARG A 81 3.53 9.78 2.67
C ARG A 81 2.44 10.41 1.81
N ALA A 82 1.72 9.58 1.05
CA ALA A 82 0.60 10.02 0.23
C ALA A 82 -0.69 10.26 1.04
N LEU A 83 -0.70 10.02 2.36
CA LEU A 83 -1.89 10.12 3.22
C LEU A 83 -3.09 9.34 2.62
N LEU A 84 -2.86 8.10 2.17
CA LEU A 84 -3.93 7.31 1.55
C LEU A 84 -4.99 6.90 2.60
N PRO A 85 -6.25 7.35 2.46
CA PRO A 85 -7.32 6.92 3.33
C PRO A 85 -7.83 5.55 2.86
N THR A 86 -7.07 4.50 3.16
CA THR A 86 -7.34 3.12 2.70
C THR A 86 -7.19 2.14 3.86
N PRO A 87 -7.80 0.94 3.79
CA PRO A 87 -7.69 -0.08 4.82
C PRO A 87 -6.38 -0.88 4.73
N LEU A 88 -5.32 -0.33 4.14
CA LEU A 88 -4.05 -1.03 3.87
C LEU A 88 -3.47 -1.68 5.13
N LEU A 89 -3.31 -0.92 6.21
CA LEU A 89 -2.73 -1.43 7.45
C LEU A 89 -3.60 -2.54 8.06
N ALA A 90 -4.91 -2.32 8.12
CA ALA A 90 -5.85 -3.29 8.69
C ALA A 90 -5.91 -4.59 7.88
N THR A 91 -5.72 -4.51 6.55
CA THR A 91 -5.79 -5.67 5.66
C THR A 91 -4.44 -6.37 5.58
N SER A 92 -3.44 -5.70 5.01
CA SER A 92 -2.17 -6.34 4.65
C SER A 92 -1.19 -6.40 5.81
N GLY A 93 -1.36 -5.55 6.83
CA GLY A 93 -0.45 -5.48 7.99
C GLY A 93 -0.97 -6.16 9.25
N LEU A 94 -2.29 -6.39 9.38
CA LEU A 94 -2.89 -6.98 10.57
C LEU A 94 -3.65 -8.29 10.31
N ALA A 95 -4.32 -8.42 9.15
CA ALA A 95 -5.12 -9.62 8.88
C ALA A 95 -4.28 -10.79 8.34
N ALA A 96 -3.16 -10.50 7.67
CA ALA A 96 -2.25 -11.50 7.12
C ALA A 96 -0.94 -11.56 7.95
N PRO A 97 -0.40 -12.77 8.24
CA PRO A 97 0.92 -12.90 8.86
C PRO A 97 2.01 -12.45 7.88
N LEU A 98 3.08 -11.87 8.43
CA LEU A 98 4.32 -11.53 7.71
C LEU A 98 5.29 -12.72 7.65
#